data_AF-A0A643CFL8-F1
#
_entry.id   AF-A0A643CFL8-F1
#
_cell.length_a   1.000
_cell.length_b   1.000
_cell.length_c   1.000
_cell.angle_alpha   90.00
_cell.angle_beta   90.00
_cell.angle_gamma   90.00
#
_symmetry.space_group_name_H-M   'P 1'
#
loop_
_entity.id
_entity.type
_entity.pdbx_description
1 polymer ?
#
loop_
_entity_poly.entity_id
_entity_poly.type
_entity_poly.pdbx_seq_one_letter_code
_entity_poly.pdbx_strand_id
1 'polypeptide(L)'
;MSGCEGQLLTRRRETNHCLSFVLSGIGYATQVIEAHLNVYYIIILAWAIFYLSNCFTTELPWATCGHEWNTENCVEFQKLNATNHSHVSLQNATSPVMEFWE
;
A
#
# COMPACT_ATOMS: atom_id res chain seq x y z
N MET A 1 -9.90 -25.92 -39.23
CA MET A 1 -9.06 -25.74 -40.42
C MET A 1 -9.99 -25.62 -41.62
N SER A 2 -10.50 -24.42 -41.86
CA SER A 2 -11.40 -24.10 -42.97
C SER A 2 -11.50 -22.58 -43.01
N GLY A 3 -11.20 -21.84 -44.07
CA GLY A 3 -10.63 -22.12 -45.38
C GLY A 3 -10.34 -20.72 -45.91
N CYS A 4 -9.12 -20.48 -46.41
CA CYS A 4 -8.67 -19.14 -46.77
C CYS A 4 -8.30 -19.13 -48.25
N GLU A 5 -9.29 -19.20 -49.14
CA GLU A 5 -9.11 -18.88 -50.57
C GLU A 5 -10.07 -17.75 -50.96
N GLY A 6 -9.47 -16.59 -51.26
CA GLY A 6 -10.12 -15.30 -51.52
C GLY A 6 -9.45 -14.10 -50.81
N GLN A 7 -8.13 -13.97 -50.87
CA GLN A 7 -7.26 -13.52 -49.75
C GLN A 7 -6.85 -12.03 -49.62
N LEU A 8 -7.52 -11.04 -50.24
CA LEU A 8 -7.12 -9.61 -50.06
C LEU A 8 -8.16 -8.69 -49.38
N LEU A 9 -9.46 -8.79 -49.71
CA LEU A 9 -10.50 -7.92 -49.13
C LEU A 9 -11.09 -8.47 -47.81
N THR A 10 -11.14 -9.78 -47.63
CA THR A 10 -11.54 -10.47 -46.38
C THR A 10 -10.47 -10.31 -45.29
N ARG A 11 -9.18 -10.40 -45.65
CA ARG A 11 -8.05 -10.19 -44.74
C ARG A 11 -8.10 -8.82 -44.05
N ARG A 12 -8.48 -7.75 -44.76
CA ARG A 12 -8.56 -6.39 -44.18
C ARG A 12 -9.75 -6.23 -43.22
N ARG A 13 -10.91 -6.82 -43.55
CA ARG A 13 -12.13 -6.76 -42.71
C ARG A 13 -12.01 -7.61 -41.44
N GLU A 14 -11.44 -8.81 -41.53
CA GLU A 14 -11.18 -9.65 -40.36
C GLU A 14 -10.11 -9.06 -39.44
N THR A 15 -9.03 -8.48 -40.00
CA THR A 15 -8.01 -7.78 -39.19
C THR A 15 -8.60 -6.61 -38.40
N ASN A 16 -9.52 -5.84 -39.00
CA ASN A 16 -10.18 -4.71 -38.32
C ASN A 16 -11.14 -5.14 -37.20
N HIS A 17 -11.86 -6.24 -37.38
CA HIS A 17 -12.72 -6.80 -36.33
C HIS A 17 -11.90 -7.38 -35.16
N CYS A 18 -10.81 -8.09 -35.45
CA CYS A 18 -9.88 -8.55 -34.42
C CYS A 18 -9.21 -7.38 -33.69
N LEU A 19 -8.79 -6.34 -34.43
CA LEU A 19 -8.20 -5.12 -33.85
C LEU A 19 -9.21 -4.39 -32.94
N SER A 20 -10.47 -4.26 -33.36
CA SER A 20 -11.53 -3.66 -32.54
C SER A 20 -11.76 -4.42 -31.24
N PHE A 21 -11.77 -5.76 -31.28
CA PHE A 21 -11.94 -6.59 -30.10
C PHE A 21 -10.74 -6.48 -29.14
N VAL A 22 -9.51 -6.51 -29.67
CA VAL A 22 -8.27 -6.35 -28.89
C VAL A 22 -8.20 -4.97 -28.23
N LEU A 23 -8.50 -3.89 -28.96
CA LEU A 23 -8.50 -2.53 -28.43
C LEU A 23 -9.58 -2.31 -27.36
N SER A 24 -10.76 -2.92 -27.53
CA SER A 24 -11.82 -2.85 -26.51
C SER A 24 -11.41 -3.60 -25.23
N GLY A 25 -10.80 -4.78 -25.35
CA GLY A 25 -10.27 -5.54 -24.21
C GLY A 25 -9.15 -4.80 -23.47
N ILE A 26 -8.21 -4.18 -24.19
CA ILE A 26 -7.18 -3.32 -23.60
C ILE A 26 -7.80 -2.13 -22.88
N GLY A 27 -8.84 -1.52 -23.46
CA GLY A 27 -9.58 -0.42 -22.84
C GLY A 27 -10.14 -0.79 -21.46
N TYR A 28 -10.83 -1.94 -21.35
CA TYR A 28 -11.34 -2.40 -20.05
C TYR A 28 -10.22 -2.74 -19.07
N ALA A 29 -9.14 -3.38 -19.52
CA ALA A 29 -7.99 -3.68 -18.66
C ALA A 29 -7.35 -2.39 -18.10
N THR A 30 -7.14 -1.38 -18.94
CA THR A 30 -6.61 -0.08 -18.49
C THR A 30 -7.55 0.61 -17.50
N GLN A 31 -8.86 0.62 -17.75
CA GLN A 31 -9.82 1.23 -16.80
C GLN A 31 -9.80 0.56 -15.42
N VAL A 32 -9.68 -0.77 -15.38
CA VAL A 32 -9.57 -1.51 -14.11
C VAL A 32 -8.26 -1.15 -13.39
N ILE A 33 -7.13 -1.09 -14.10
CA ILE A 33 -5.83 -0.73 -13.52
C ILE A 33 -5.86 0.69 -12.94
N GLU A 34 -6.35 1.67 -13.71
CA GLU A 34 -6.47 3.07 -13.27
C GLU A 34 -7.40 3.20 -12.06
N ALA A 35 -8.52 2.47 -12.02
CA ALA A 35 -9.41 2.46 -10.87
C ALA A 35 -8.72 1.89 -9.61
N HIS A 36 -7.95 0.82 -9.75
CA HIS A 36 -7.19 0.24 -8.63
C HIS A 36 -6.12 1.21 -8.13
N LEU A 37 -5.37 1.85 -9.04
CA LEU A 37 -4.36 2.83 -8.70
C LEU A 37 -4.96 4.04 -7.97
N ASN A 38 -6.10 4.54 -8.43
CA ASN A 38 -6.78 5.67 -7.79
C ASN A 38 -7.21 5.34 -6.35
N VAL A 39 -7.81 4.17 -6.12
CA VAL A 39 -8.18 3.73 -4.76
C VAL A 39 -6.94 3.61 -3.89
N TYR A 40 -5.89 2.94 -4.37
CA TYR A 40 -4.63 2.78 -3.63
C TYR A 40 -3.99 4.14 -3.30
N TYR A 41 -4.04 5.09 -4.24
CA TYR A 41 -3.52 6.44 -4.05
C TYR A 41 -4.30 7.22 -2.99
N ILE A 42 -5.64 7.14 -3.00
CA ILE A 42 -6.49 7.78 -1.97
C ILE A 42 -6.17 7.21 -0.58
N ILE A 43 -5.95 5.90 -0.46
CA ILE A 43 -5.55 5.28 0.81
C ILE A 43 -4.23 5.88 1.30
N ILE A 44 -3.18 5.92 0.47
CA ILE A 44 -1.89 6.52 0.85
C ILE A 44 -2.05 7.98 1.30
N LEU A 45 -2.84 8.78 0.56
CA LEU A 45 -3.09 10.17 0.92
C LEU A 45 -3.84 10.30 2.25
N ALA A 46 -4.82 9.44 2.52
CA ALA A 46 -5.52 9.43 3.80
C ALA A 46 -4.56 9.16 4.97
N TRP A 47 -3.66 8.18 4.81
CA TRP A 47 -2.60 7.90 5.77
C TRP A 47 -1.66 9.11 5.95
N ALA A 48 -1.23 9.76 4.86
CA ALA A 48 -0.39 10.95 4.92
C ALA A 48 -1.06 12.11 5.69
N ILE A 49 -2.34 12.36 5.46
CA ILE A 49 -3.12 13.38 6.17
C ILE A 49 -3.28 13.00 7.65
N PHE A 50 -3.50 11.72 7.97
CA PHE A 50 -3.55 11.24 9.35
C PHE A 50 -2.23 11.53 10.09
N TYR A 51 -1.08 11.17 9.50
CA TYR A 51 0.23 11.49 10.09
C TYR A 51 0.46 13.00 10.21
N LEU A 52 0.12 13.77 9.16
CA LEU A 52 0.26 15.24 9.17
C LEU A 52 -0.57 15.88 10.28
N SER A 53 -1.80 15.40 10.48
CA SER A 53 -2.70 15.92 11.52
C SER A 53 -2.13 15.67 12.92
N ASN A 54 -1.52 14.50 13.15
CA ASN A 54 -0.85 14.17 14.40
C ASN A 54 0.47 14.94 14.61
N CYS A 55 1.09 15.49 13.57
CA CYS A 55 2.26 16.37 13.75
C CYS A 55 1.92 17.71 14.40
N PHE A 56 0.64 18.13 14.42
CA PHE A 56 0.21 19.34 15.12
C PHE A 56 -0.09 19.10 16.60
N THR A 57 -0.08 17.84 17.07
CA THR A 57 -0.25 17.53 18.50
C THR A 57 1.07 17.69 19.25
N THR A 58 0.99 18.00 20.55
CA THR A 58 2.19 18.21 21.40
C THR A 58 2.98 16.93 21.61
N GLU A 59 2.28 15.81 21.76
CA GLU A 59 2.87 14.48 21.85
C GLU A 59 2.13 13.56 20.86
N LEU A 60 2.89 12.74 20.13
CA LEU A 60 2.33 11.79 19.17
C LEU A 60 1.89 10.54 19.95
N PRO A 61 0.73 9.94 19.61
CA PRO A 61 0.21 8.80 20.38
C PRO A 61 1.13 7.57 20.31
N TRP A 62 1.90 7.41 19.23
CA TRP A 62 2.90 6.35 19.08
C TRP A 62 4.31 6.73 19.54
N ALA A 63 4.47 7.85 20.25
CA ALA A 63 5.79 8.26 20.77
C ALA A 63 6.15 7.58 22.09
N THR A 64 5.15 7.14 22.87
CA THR A 64 5.35 6.66 24.25
C THR A 64 4.73 5.29 24.52
N CYS A 65 5.37 4.56 25.43
CA CYS A 65 4.84 3.34 26.02
C CYS A 65 3.86 3.72 27.16
N GLY A 66 2.80 2.93 27.38
CA GLY A 66 1.76 3.26 28.39
C GLY A 66 0.35 3.52 27.85
N HIS A 67 0.09 3.19 26.58
CA HIS A 67 -1.24 3.14 26.00
C HIS A 67 -1.81 1.71 26.05
N GLU A 68 -3.13 1.55 25.89
CA GLU A 68 -3.80 0.24 26.00
C GLU A 68 -3.40 -0.77 24.90
N TRP A 69 -2.88 -0.29 23.77
CA TRP A 69 -2.36 -1.14 22.70
C TRP A 69 -0.92 -1.61 22.93
N ASN A 70 -0.22 -1.05 23.92
CA ASN A 70 1.18 -1.37 24.17
C ASN A 70 1.34 -2.64 25.03
N THR A 71 2.32 -3.47 24.71
CA THR A 71 2.66 -4.66 25.49
C THR A 71 3.71 -4.37 26.56
N GLU A 72 3.95 -5.33 27.46
CA GLU A 72 5.00 -5.24 28.48
C GLU A 72 6.42 -5.15 27.88
N ASN A 73 6.59 -5.50 26.60
CA ASN A 73 7.87 -5.45 25.89
C ASN A 73 8.12 -4.10 25.20
N CYS A 74 7.20 -3.13 25.31
CA CYS A 74 7.35 -1.81 24.73
C CYS A 74 8.51 -1.04 25.38
N VAL A 75 9.41 -0.51 24.55
CA VAL A 75 10.58 0.26 24.99
C VAL A 75 10.68 1.60 24.29
N GLU A 76 10.80 2.67 25.08
CA GLU A 76 11.11 4.00 24.59
C GLU A 76 12.63 4.19 24.44
N PHE A 77 13.16 3.84 23.26
CA PHE A 77 14.60 3.92 22.97
C PHE A 77 15.23 5.31 23.18
N GLN A 78 14.44 6.39 23.05
CA GLN A 78 14.90 7.76 23.26
C GLN A 78 15.07 8.13 24.75
N LYS A 79 14.34 7.48 25.67
CA LYS A 79 14.39 7.75 27.11
C LYS A 79 15.31 6.80 27.88
N LEU A 80 15.87 5.79 27.21
CA LEU A 80 16.89 4.91 27.78
C LEU A 80 18.20 5.69 27.99
N ASN A 81 18.33 6.33 29.15
CA ASN A 81 19.63 6.72 29.66
C ASN A 81 20.45 5.43 29.85
N ALA A 82 21.57 5.33 29.14
CA ALA A 82 22.49 4.17 29.12
C ALA A 82 23.18 3.88 30.48
N THR A 83 22.59 4.28 31.60
CA THR A 83 23.18 4.24 32.94
C THR A 83 22.46 3.32 33.93
N ASN A 84 21.28 2.76 33.61
CA ASN A 84 20.70 1.68 34.41
C ASN A 84 20.28 0.54 33.51
N HIS A 85 21.09 -0.52 33.51
CA HIS A 85 20.71 -1.85 33.04
C HIS A 85 19.51 -2.35 33.85
N SER A 86 18.30 -1.91 33.52
CA SER A 86 17.16 -2.81 33.62
C SER A 86 17.39 -3.86 32.56
N HIS A 87 17.35 -5.12 32.96
CA HIS A 87 17.61 -6.28 32.15
C HIS A 87 16.43 -6.51 31.18
N VAL A 88 16.08 -5.51 30.37
CA VAL A 88 15.18 -5.68 29.23
C VAL A 88 16.00 -6.44 28.20
N SER A 89 15.65 -7.69 27.97
CA SER A 89 16.22 -8.44 26.86
C SER A 89 15.90 -7.69 25.58
N LEU A 90 16.87 -6.93 25.09
CA LEU A 90 16.80 -6.20 23.81
C LEU A 90 16.49 -7.14 22.63
N GLN A 91 16.60 -8.46 22.84
CA GLN A 91 16.27 -9.46 21.83
C GLN A 91 14.79 -9.47 21.46
N ASN A 92 13.87 -9.06 22.36
CA ASN A 92 12.42 -9.05 22.12
C ASN A 92 11.76 -7.67 22.34
N ALA A 93 12.55 -6.60 22.43
CA ALA A 93 12.01 -5.26 22.67
C ALA A 93 11.33 -4.69 21.42
N THR A 94 10.11 -4.17 21.58
CA THR A 94 9.31 -3.54 20.52
C THR A 94 9.23 -2.03 20.77
N SER A 95 9.11 -1.25 19.70
CA SER A 95 8.95 0.21 19.80
C SER A 95 7.47 0.60 19.90
N PRO A 96 7.09 1.69 20.59
CA PRO A 96 5.70 2.14 20.68
C PRO A 96 5.07 2.43 19.31
N VAL A 97 5.88 2.80 18.30
CA VAL A 97 5.42 3.00 16.92
C VAL A 97 5.17 1.70 16.17
N MET A 98 5.92 0.65 16.47
CA MET A 98 5.70 -0.66 15.88
C MET A 98 4.41 -1.26 16.43
N GLU A 99 4.23 -1.25 17.75
CA GLU A 99 3.01 -1.78 18.39
C GLU A 99 1.73 -1.01 18.03
N PHE A 100 1.84 0.27 17.66
CA PHE A 100 0.69 1.05 17.19
C PHE A 100 0.20 0.63 15.80
N TRP A 101 1.08 0.07 14.97
CA TRP A 101 0.79 -0.33 13.58
C TRP A 101 0.77 -1.84 13.34
N GLU A 102 1.00 -2.62 14.40
CA GLU A 102 0.85 -4.08 14.42
C GLU A 102 -0.63 -4.49 14.33
#